data_AF-A0A1F4XIP6-F1
#
_entry.id   AF-A0A1F4XIP6-F1
#
_cell.length_a   1.000
_cell.length_b   1.000
_cell.length_c   1.000
_cell.angle_alpha   90.00
_cell.angle_beta   90.00
_cell.angle_gamma   90.00
#
_symmetry.space_group_name_H-M   'P 1'
#
loop_
_entity.id
_entity.type
_entity.pdbx_description
1 polymer ?
#
loop_
_entity_poly.entity_id
_entity_poly.type
_entity_poly.pdbx_seq_one_letter_code
_entity_poly.pdbx_strand_id
1 'polypeptide(L)'
;MGTIIVLLVLGVLIGYSVAYYLQSEVEETGVDVCVGEVCSRSIHIHADLSGSICGQAINLTKEQGPLTEAHTHKEKNLLHFHNTLQFDRQTNRVLDYGPLALKKSLADLDMVLPETCLGSDQAAKLQLKVNDKIVAAGLDYIWQDGDELELIYQ
;
A
#
# COMPACT_ATOMS: atom_id res chain seq x y z
N MET A 1 45.32 -1.56 -26.43
CA MET A 1 45.12 -2.64 -25.43
C MET A 1 44.39 -2.15 -24.18
N GLY A 2 44.82 -1.03 -23.55
CA GLY A 2 44.16 -0.50 -22.34
C GLY A 2 42.66 -0.20 -22.49
N THR A 3 42.23 0.38 -23.61
CA THR A 3 40.81 0.73 -23.84
C THR A 3 39.88 -0.49 -23.85
N ILE A 4 40.32 -1.62 -24.41
CA ILE A 4 39.53 -2.86 -24.48
C ILE A 4 39.35 -3.45 -23.08
N ILE A 5 40.39 -3.40 -22.26
CA ILE A 5 40.35 -3.88 -20.87
C ILE A 5 39.39 -3.02 -20.05
N VAL A 6 39.45 -1.70 -20.20
CA VAL A 6 38.53 -0.78 -19.51
C VAL A 6 37.07 -1.06 -19.90
N LEU A 7 36.77 -1.27 -21.19
CA LEU A 7 35.42 -1.59 -21.65
C LEU A 7 34.92 -2.94 -21.12
N LEU A 8 35.78 -3.96 -21.04
CA LEU A 8 35.44 -5.25 -20.46
C LEU A 8 35.13 -5.14 -18.97
N VAL A 9 35.95 -4.43 -18.21
CA VAL A 9 35.72 -4.20 -16.78
C VAL A 9 34.42 -3.43 -16.56
N LEU A 10 34.16 -2.39 -17.36
CA LEU A 10 32.92 -1.63 -17.27
C LEU A 10 31.69 -2.51 -17.57
N GLY A 11 31.78 -3.35 -18.61
CA GLY A 11 30.72 -4.28 -18.98
C GLY A 11 30.39 -5.30 -17.89
N VAL A 12 31.42 -5.82 -17.20
CA VAL A 12 31.22 -6.73 -16.06
C VAL A 12 30.56 -6.02 -14.89
N LEU A 13 31.00 -4.79 -14.56
CA LEU A 13 30.41 -4.01 -13.45
C LEU A 13 28.95 -3.64 -13.71
N ILE A 14 28.63 -3.19 -14.92
CA ILE A 14 27.24 -2.89 -15.31
C ILE A 14 26.40 -4.16 -15.31
N GLY A 15 26.91 -5.25 -15.90
CA GLY A 15 26.22 -6.54 -15.92
C GLY A 15 25.94 -7.07 -14.51
N TYR A 16 26.91 -6.98 -13.60
CA TYR A 16 26.74 -7.35 -12.21
C TYR A 16 25.70 -6.47 -11.51
N SER A 17 25.74 -5.15 -11.71
CA SER A 17 24.77 -4.22 -11.10
C SER A 17 23.34 -4.50 -11.57
N VAL A 18 23.14 -4.79 -12.86
CA VAL A 18 21.82 -5.13 -13.41
C VAL A 18 21.36 -6.48 -12.91
N ALA A 19 22.22 -7.50 -12.92
CA ALA A 19 21.88 -8.83 -12.41
C ALA A 19 21.53 -8.79 -10.92
N TYR A 20 22.29 -8.03 -10.12
CA TYR A 20 22.00 -7.82 -8.72
C TYR A 20 20.68 -7.08 -8.52
N TYR A 21 20.41 -6.01 -9.27
CA TYR A 21 19.14 -5.28 -9.20
C TYR A 21 17.93 -6.17 -9.54
N LEU A 22 18.04 -7.00 -10.58
CA LEU A 22 16.96 -7.90 -11.00
C LEU A 22 16.77 -9.10 -10.06
N GLN A 23 17.82 -9.52 -9.35
CA GLN A 23 17.74 -10.58 -8.34
C GLN A 23 17.39 -10.05 -6.96
N SER A 24 17.71 -8.80 -6.68
CA SER A 24 17.30 -8.14 -5.46
C SER A 24 15.81 -7.88 -5.65
N GLU A 25 14.97 -8.52 -4.85
CA GLU A 25 13.53 -8.28 -4.77
C GLU A 25 13.22 -6.84 -4.29
N VAL A 26 14.09 -5.84 -4.54
CA VAL A 26 14.02 -4.47 -4.03
C VAL A 26 12.75 -3.76 -4.48
N GLU A 27 12.21 -4.12 -5.64
CA GLU A 27 10.93 -3.61 -6.13
C GLU A 27 9.76 -4.15 -5.28
N GLU A 28 9.85 -5.38 -4.76
CA GLU A 28 8.78 -6.04 -3.98
C GLU A 28 8.98 -5.95 -2.45
N THR A 29 10.22 -5.87 -1.97
CA THR A 29 10.59 -5.96 -0.54
C THR A 29 11.04 -4.64 0.06
N GLY A 30 11.29 -3.62 -0.77
CA GLY A 30 11.67 -2.31 -0.29
C GLY A 30 13.16 -2.16 0.02
N VAL A 31 13.55 -0.96 0.45
CA VAL A 31 14.93 -0.67 0.89
C VAL A 31 14.96 -0.56 2.41
N ASP A 32 15.81 -1.37 3.04
CA ASP A 32 16.06 -1.32 4.48
C ASP A 32 17.18 -0.32 4.81
N VAL A 33 16.90 0.61 5.72
CA VAL A 33 17.84 1.57 6.26
C VAL A 33 17.86 1.47 7.77
N CYS A 34 19.03 1.21 8.36
CA CYS A 34 19.22 1.15 9.80
C CYS A 34 20.22 2.22 10.27
N VAL A 35 19.82 3.00 11.28
CA VAL A 35 20.67 3.98 11.95
C VAL A 35 20.70 3.64 13.44
N GLY A 36 21.78 2.98 13.87
CA GLY A 36 21.86 2.42 15.22
C GLY A 36 20.92 1.22 15.36
N GLU A 37 20.03 1.27 16.35
CA GLU A 37 19.01 0.24 16.62
C GLU A 37 17.68 0.49 15.90
N VAL A 38 17.51 1.66 15.27
CA VAL A 38 16.29 2.00 14.53
C VAL A 38 16.45 1.56 13.08
N CYS A 39 15.58 0.66 12.64
CA CYS A 39 15.51 0.19 11.26
C CYS A 39 14.16 0.56 10.62
N SER A 40 14.24 0.88 9.34
CA SER A 40 13.18 1.45 8.54
C SER A 40 13.17 0.77 7.18
N ARG A 41 12.00 0.35 6.71
CA ARG A 41 11.80 -0.27 5.40
C ARG A 41 10.90 0.62 4.55
N SER A 42 11.39 1.05 3.40
CA SER A 42 10.53 1.71 2.41
C SER A 42 9.59 0.66 1.81
N ILE A 43 8.28 0.82 1.97
CA ILE A 43 7.28 -0.03 1.34
C ILE A 43 6.60 0.72 0.21
N HIS A 44 6.20 -0.02 -0.81
CA HIS A 44 5.43 0.48 -1.93
C HIS A 44 4.37 -0.58 -2.24
N ILE A 45 3.11 -0.29 -1.94
CA ILE A 45 2.01 -1.25 -2.11
C ILE A 45 0.79 -0.61 -2.76
N HIS A 46 -0.02 -1.43 -3.41
CA HIS A 46 -1.25 -1.06 -4.11
C HIS A 46 -2.40 -1.99 -3.74
N ALA A 47 -3.63 -1.48 -3.75
CA ALA A 47 -4.83 -2.29 -3.57
C ALA A 47 -6.01 -1.69 -4.34
N ASP A 48 -6.85 -2.53 -4.93
CA ASP A 48 -8.07 -2.09 -5.61
C ASP A 48 -9.18 -1.85 -4.57
N LEU A 49 -9.85 -0.70 -4.63
CA LEU A 49 -10.98 -0.38 -3.77
C LEU A 49 -12.28 -0.25 -4.57
N SER A 50 -13.21 -1.14 -4.31
CA SER A 50 -14.54 -1.17 -4.91
C SER A 50 -15.64 -1.20 -3.85
N GLY A 51 -16.90 -1.15 -4.30
CA GLY A 51 -18.07 -1.31 -3.45
C GLY A 51 -18.99 -0.10 -3.43
N SER A 52 -19.77 0.03 -2.36
CA SER A 52 -20.80 1.05 -2.26
C SER A 52 -21.02 1.52 -0.82
N ILE A 53 -21.25 2.82 -0.67
CA ILE A 53 -21.67 3.46 0.57
C ILE A 53 -23.12 3.88 0.41
N CYS A 54 -24.02 3.29 1.19
CA CYS A 54 -25.46 3.59 1.17
C CYS A 54 -26.07 3.47 -0.24
N GLY A 55 -25.67 2.44 -0.98
CA GLY A 55 -26.11 2.19 -2.36
C GLY A 55 -25.46 3.08 -3.42
N GLN A 56 -24.58 4.01 -3.03
CA GLN A 56 -23.78 4.81 -3.96
C GLN A 56 -22.42 4.15 -4.18
N ALA A 57 -22.08 3.88 -5.44
CA ALA A 57 -20.78 3.28 -5.77
C ALA A 57 -19.63 4.20 -5.35
N ILE A 58 -18.59 3.60 -4.75
CA ILE A 58 -17.35 4.31 -4.42
C ILE A 58 -16.66 4.70 -5.72
N ASN A 59 -16.37 5.98 -5.86
CA ASN A 59 -15.69 6.54 -7.03
C ASN A 59 -14.62 7.52 -6.56
N LEU A 60 -13.41 7.03 -6.35
CA LEU A 60 -12.25 7.85 -6.06
C LEU A 60 -11.76 8.55 -7.34
N THR A 61 -11.39 9.81 -7.20
CA THR A 61 -10.71 10.53 -8.29
C THR A 61 -9.27 10.05 -8.40
N LYS A 62 -8.60 10.39 -9.51
CA LYS A 62 -7.17 10.18 -9.64
C LYS A 62 -6.43 11.19 -8.76
N GLU A 63 -5.26 10.82 -8.23
CA GLU A 63 -4.38 11.73 -7.47
C GLU A 63 -5.08 12.35 -6.24
N GLN A 64 -5.93 11.57 -5.58
CA GLN A 64 -6.63 11.98 -4.36
C GLN A 64 -5.82 11.57 -3.13
N GLY A 65 -5.68 12.48 -2.15
CA GLY A 65 -4.98 12.24 -0.89
C GLY A 65 -3.52 12.76 -0.86
N PRO A 66 -2.85 12.72 0.30
CA PRO A 66 -1.47 13.18 0.47
C PRO A 66 -0.48 12.17 -0.11
N LEU A 67 0.54 12.65 -0.82
CA LEU A 67 1.59 11.78 -1.38
C LEU A 67 2.41 11.04 -0.30
N THR A 68 2.45 11.49 0.95
CA THR A 68 3.19 10.80 2.02
C THR A 68 2.34 9.75 2.74
N GLU A 69 1.07 9.63 2.39
CA GLU A 69 0.08 8.76 3.03
C GLU A 69 -0.59 7.87 1.95
N ALA A 70 -1.69 7.20 2.32
CA ALA A 70 -2.50 6.51 1.33
C ALA A 70 -3.15 7.52 0.38
N HIS A 71 -3.02 7.28 -0.91
CA HIS A 71 -3.58 8.12 -1.96
C HIS A 71 -3.97 7.25 -3.17
N THR A 72 -4.58 7.85 -4.18
CA THR A 72 -4.77 7.20 -5.49
C THR A 72 -3.74 7.72 -6.49
N HIS A 73 -3.24 6.89 -7.39
CA HIS A 73 -2.24 7.30 -8.38
C HIS A 73 -2.59 6.76 -9.77
N LYS A 74 -2.62 7.63 -10.79
CA LYS A 74 -2.88 7.38 -12.24
C LYS A 74 -4.22 6.72 -12.61
N GLU A 75 -4.75 5.87 -11.75
CA GLU A 75 -5.92 5.01 -11.91
C GLU A 75 -6.97 5.39 -10.87
N LYS A 76 -8.24 5.24 -11.23
CA LYS A 76 -9.33 5.46 -10.27
C LYS A 76 -9.43 4.24 -9.39
N ASN A 77 -9.82 4.44 -8.13
CA ASN A 77 -10.08 3.35 -7.19
C ASN A 77 -8.87 2.47 -6.84
N LEU A 78 -7.67 2.77 -7.32
CA LEU A 78 -6.44 2.10 -6.91
C LEU A 78 -5.85 2.85 -5.71
N LEU A 79 -5.91 2.24 -4.53
CA LEU A 79 -5.16 2.68 -3.36
C LEU A 79 -3.67 2.46 -3.60
N HIS A 80 -2.88 3.43 -3.19
CA HIS A 80 -1.45 3.44 -3.35
C HIS A 80 -0.80 4.01 -2.09
N PHE A 81 0.23 3.34 -1.60
CA PHE A 81 0.99 3.76 -0.44
C PHE A 81 2.47 3.57 -0.70
N HIS A 82 3.25 4.64 -0.47
CA HIS A 82 4.70 4.60 -0.51
C HIS A 82 5.27 5.38 0.68
N ASN A 83 5.68 4.68 1.73
CA ASN A 83 6.28 5.31 2.90
C ASN A 83 7.26 4.36 3.59
N THR A 84 7.97 4.87 4.57
CA THR A 84 8.92 4.10 5.36
C THR A 84 8.24 3.64 6.65
N LEU A 85 8.20 2.33 6.88
CA LEU A 85 7.72 1.74 8.12
C LEU A 85 8.89 1.27 8.97
N GLN A 86 8.81 1.52 10.28
CA GLN A 86 9.81 0.98 11.21
C GLN A 86 9.62 -0.52 11.35
N PHE A 87 10.73 -1.26 11.43
CA PHE A 87 10.70 -2.70 11.63
C PHE A 87 11.77 -3.16 12.62
N ASP A 88 11.49 -4.26 13.30
CA ASP A 88 12.46 -4.93 14.16
C ASP A 88 13.39 -5.80 13.31
N ARG A 89 14.70 -5.53 13.38
CA ARG A 89 15.70 -6.21 12.56
C ARG A 89 15.86 -7.70 12.89
N GLN A 90 15.62 -8.11 14.14
CA GLN A 90 15.85 -9.49 14.57
C GLN A 90 14.72 -10.42 14.09
N THR A 91 13.48 -9.93 14.19
CA THR A 91 12.27 -10.64 13.82
C THR A 91 11.81 -10.36 12.40
N ASN A 92 12.38 -9.33 11.77
CA ASN A 92 12.02 -8.83 10.44
C ASN A 92 10.54 -8.41 10.34
N ARG A 93 9.95 -7.92 11.44
CA ARG A 93 8.54 -7.53 11.52
C ARG A 93 8.40 -6.03 11.61
N VAL A 94 7.45 -5.47 10.85
CA VAL A 94 7.07 -4.05 11.00
C VAL A 94 6.50 -3.84 12.40
N LEU A 95 6.92 -2.74 13.03
CA LEU A 95 6.54 -2.38 14.40
C LEU A 95 5.15 -1.73 14.47
N ASP A 96 4.79 -0.97 13.43
CA ASP A 96 3.51 -0.27 13.35
C ASP A 96 2.91 -0.38 11.94
N TYR A 97 1.79 -1.08 11.85
CA TYR A 97 0.99 -1.22 10.64
C TYR A 97 -0.15 -0.19 10.57
N GLY A 98 -0.29 0.69 11.56
CA GLY A 98 -1.33 1.72 11.62
C GLY A 98 -1.50 2.55 10.34
N PRO A 99 -0.41 2.97 9.65
CA PRO A 99 -0.52 3.68 8.37
C PRO A 99 -1.21 2.88 7.26
N LEU A 100 -1.19 1.55 7.34
CA LEU A 100 -1.82 0.63 6.39
C LEU A 100 -3.20 0.14 6.86
N ALA A 101 -3.74 0.66 7.96
CA ALA A 101 -5.11 0.35 8.35
C ALA A 101 -6.09 1.00 7.37
N LEU A 102 -7.06 0.23 6.85
CA LEU A 102 -8.05 0.74 5.90
C LEU A 102 -8.77 1.98 6.42
N LYS A 103 -9.10 2.02 7.72
CA LYS A 103 -9.68 3.20 8.38
C LYS A 103 -8.85 4.47 8.18
N LYS A 104 -7.53 4.37 8.34
CA LYS A 104 -6.60 5.48 8.16
C LYS A 104 -6.54 5.88 6.68
N SER A 105 -6.44 4.90 5.77
CA SER A 105 -6.40 5.16 4.33
C SER A 105 -7.67 5.84 3.81
N LEU A 106 -8.86 5.43 4.29
CA LEU A 106 -10.11 6.12 3.94
C LEU A 106 -10.13 7.55 4.48
N ALA A 107 -9.63 7.78 5.69
CA ALA A 107 -9.51 9.12 6.26
C ALA A 107 -8.54 10.01 5.46
N ASP A 108 -7.42 9.47 4.98
CA ASP A 108 -6.46 10.18 4.13
C ASP A 108 -7.04 10.60 2.77
N LEU A 109 -8.04 9.85 2.30
CA LEU A 109 -8.79 10.13 1.08
C LEU A 109 -10.01 11.03 1.32
N ASP A 110 -10.19 11.59 2.51
CA ASP A 110 -11.38 12.34 2.93
C ASP A 110 -12.70 11.54 2.76
N MET A 111 -12.62 10.20 2.83
CA MET A 111 -13.78 9.32 2.79
C MET A 111 -14.37 9.14 4.20
N VAL A 112 -15.40 9.91 4.52
CA VAL A 112 -16.15 9.76 5.77
C VAL A 112 -17.32 8.80 5.55
N LEU A 113 -17.34 7.70 6.32
CA LEU A 113 -18.51 6.82 6.38
C LEU A 113 -19.60 7.47 7.23
N PRO A 114 -20.83 7.66 6.70
CA PRO A 114 -21.91 8.28 7.46
C PRO A 114 -22.42 7.32 8.55
N GLU A 115 -22.86 7.81 9.70
CA GLU A 115 -23.39 6.93 10.78
C GLU A 115 -24.66 6.18 10.37
N THR A 116 -25.44 6.77 9.47
CA THR A 116 -26.69 6.24 8.94
C THR A 116 -26.77 6.49 7.43
N CYS A 117 -27.46 5.61 6.72
CA CYS A 117 -27.73 5.81 5.31
C CYS A 117 -28.95 6.72 5.10
N LEU A 118 -28.88 7.59 4.09
CA LEU A 118 -29.94 8.54 3.77
C LEU A 118 -31.30 7.83 3.63
N GLY A 119 -32.26 8.23 4.45
CA GLY A 119 -33.62 7.66 4.45
C GLY A 119 -33.82 6.44 5.35
N SER A 120 -32.83 6.09 6.19
CA SER A 120 -32.94 5.02 7.19
C SER A 120 -32.49 5.51 8.57
N ASP A 121 -33.29 5.24 9.59
CA ASP A 121 -32.89 5.43 11.00
C ASP A 121 -32.04 4.25 11.52
N GLN A 122 -31.78 3.24 10.69
CA GLN A 122 -30.94 2.11 11.05
C GLN A 122 -29.46 2.48 10.94
N ALA A 123 -28.69 2.10 11.96
CA ALA A 123 -27.23 2.18 11.91
C ALA A 123 -26.73 1.35 10.72
N ALA A 124 -25.92 1.97 9.88
CA ALA A 124 -25.36 1.31 8.72
C ALA A 124 -24.33 0.25 9.15
N LYS A 125 -24.34 -0.88 8.44
CA LYS A 125 -23.47 -2.03 8.67
C LYS A 125 -22.38 -2.03 7.61
N LEU A 126 -21.16 -2.15 8.09
CA LEU A 126 -20.00 -2.40 7.25
C LEU A 126 -19.81 -3.89 7.02
N GLN A 127 -19.61 -4.26 5.77
CA GLN A 127 -19.06 -5.53 5.35
C GLN A 127 -17.84 -5.25 4.46
N LEU A 128 -16.68 -5.76 4.85
CA LEU A 128 -15.47 -5.73 4.05
C LEU A 128 -15.25 -7.13 3.45
N LYS A 129 -15.03 -7.20 2.15
CA LYS A 129 -14.39 -8.37 1.53
C LYS A 129 -12.97 -8.01 1.07
N VAL A 130 -12.08 -8.98 1.20
CA VAL A 130 -10.70 -8.93 0.71
C VAL A 130 -10.50 -10.18 -0.10
N ASN A 131 -10.21 -10.05 -1.40
CA ASN A 131 -10.01 -11.18 -2.32
C ASN A 131 -11.17 -12.20 -2.22
N ASP A 132 -12.40 -11.71 -2.43
CA ASP A 132 -13.68 -12.43 -2.32
C ASP A 132 -14.06 -13.00 -0.94
N LYS A 133 -13.27 -12.77 0.11
CA LYS A 133 -13.52 -13.31 1.45
C LYS A 133 -13.95 -12.22 2.42
N ILE A 134 -15.01 -12.48 3.17
CA ILE A 134 -15.47 -11.57 4.23
C ILE A 134 -14.44 -11.56 5.35
N VAL A 135 -13.99 -10.36 5.75
CA VAL A 135 -13.02 -10.18 6.82
C VAL A 135 -13.69 -9.51 8.03
N ALA A 136 -13.56 -10.13 9.20
CA ALA A 136 -14.19 -9.67 10.44
C ALA A 136 -13.56 -8.37 11.00
N ALA A 137 -12.32 -8.05 10.61
CA ALA A 137 -11.60 -6.86 11.06
C ALA A 137 -12.25 -5.54 10.58
N GLY A 138 -13.07 -5.57 9.52
CA GLY A 138 -13.69 -4.37 8.98
C GLY A 138 -12.65 -3.31 8.62
N LEU A 139 -12.82 -2.06 9.09
CA LEU A 139 -11.89 -0.97 8.77
C LEU A 139 -10.53 -1.09 9.46
N ASP A 140 -10.40 -1.93 10.48
CA ASP A 140 -9.12 -2.16 11.15
C ASP A 140 -8.25 -3.18 10.40
N TYR A 141 -8.71 -3.65 9.22
CA TYR A 141 -7.92 -4.48 8.33
C TYR A 141 -6.68 -3.74 7.83
N ILE A 142 -5.52 -4.42 7.89
CA ILE A 142 -4.25 -3.95 7.35
C ILE A 142 -4.11 -4.50 5.93
N TRP A 143 -4.33 -3.63 4.93
CA TRP A 143 -4.29 -4.05 3.54
C TRP A 143 -2.86 -4.35 3.08
N GLN A 144 -2.75 -5.29 2.14
CA GLN A 144 -1.51 -5.77 1.56
C GLN A 144 -1.43 -5.41 0.08
N ASP A 145 -0.23 -5.49 -0.48
CA ASP A 145 -0.05 -5.33 -1.93
C ASP A 145 -0.87 -6.36 -2.71
N GLY A 146 -1.58 -5.88 -3.74
CA GLY A 146 -2.43 -6.69 -4.60
C GLY A 146 -3.78 -7.07 -4.00
N ASP A 147 -4.17 -6.57 -2.84
CA ASP A 147 -5.51 -6.83 -2.28
C ASP A 147 -6.63 -6.23 -3.15
N GLU A 148 -7.67 -7.03 -3.38
CA GLU A 148 -8.96 -6.57 -3.93
C GLU A 148 -9.93 -6.31 -2.77
N LEU A 149 -10.16 -5.03 -2.44
CA LEU A 149 -11.01 -4.58 -1.36
C LEU A 149 -12.41 -4.24 -1.89
N GLU A 150 -13.45 -4.87 -1.33
CA GLU A 150 -14.85 -4.54 -1.59
C GLU A 150 -15.51 -4.05 -0.30
N LEU A 151 -15.80 -2.75 -0.24
CA LEU A 151 -16.45 -2.11 0.90
C LEU A 151 -17.95 -1.96 0.65
N ILE A 152 -18.75 -2.74 1.38
CA ILE A 152 -20.22 -2.68 1.33
C ILE A 152 -20.70 -2.05 2.64
N TYR A 153 -21.25 -0.85 2.56
CA TYR A 153 -21.78 -0.12 3.71
C TYR A 153 -23.26 0.20 3.50
N GLN A 154 -24.15 -0.37 4.32
CA GLN A 154 -25.61 -0.32 4.12
C GLN A 154 -26.42 -0.38 5.41
#